data_AF-A0A9E2IAC2-F1
#
_entry.id   AF-A0A9E2IAC2-F1
#
_cell.length_a   1.000
_cell.length_b   1.000
_cell.length_c   1.000
_cell.angle_alpha   90.00
_cell.angle_beta   90.00
_cell.angle_gamma   90.00
#
_symmetry.space_group_name_H-M   'P 1'
#
loop_
_entity.id
_entity.type
_entity.pdbx_description
1 polymer ?
#
loop_
_entity_poly.entity_id
_entity_poly.type
_entity_poly.pdbx_seq_one_letter_code
_entity_poly.pdbx_strand_id
1 'polypeptide(L)' 'MRKKAIIILADGFEEIEAITVIDTLRRAEVEITVCGLDTKEVKGSRDVIVVADRILSDDE' A
#
# COMPACT_ATOMS: atom_id res chain seq x y z
N MET A 1 16.64 14.55 5.85
CA MET A 1 16.21 13.13 5.73
C MET A 1 14.76 13.11 5.25
N ARG A 2 14.43 12.27 4.26
CA ARG A 2 13.02 12.06 3.87
C ARG A 2 12.30 11.28 4.96
N LYS A 3 11.04 11.61 5.20
CA LYS A 3 10.17 10.80 6.07
C LYS A 3 9.87 9.48 5.36
N LYS A 4 9.67 8.42 6.13
CA LYS A 4 9.36 7.08 5.62
C LYS A 4 8.01 6.60 6.17
N ALA A 5 7.26 5.88 5.36
CA ALA A 5 5.99 5.26 5.75
C ALA A 5 5.84 3.88 5.07
N ILE A 6 5.12 2.98 5.74
CA ILE A 6 4.69 1.70 5.18
C ILE A 6 3.16 1.71 5.18
N ILE A 7 2.57 1.38 4.03
CA ILE A 7 1.12 1.18 3.90
C ILE A 7 0.87 -0.30 3.70
N ILE A 8 0.08 -0.91 4.58
CA ILE A 8 -0.21 -2.34 4.55
C ILE A 8 -1.62 -2.53 3.97
N LEU A 9 -1.73 -3.27 2.88
CA LEU A 9 -2.99 -3.62 2.24
C LEU A 9 -3.33 -5.08 2.58
N ALA A 10 -4.53 -5.30 3.11
CA ALA A 10 -5.10 -6.63 3.28
C ALA A 10 -6.33 -6.76 2.37
N ASP A 11 -6.71 -7.99 2.03
CA ASP A 11 -7.91 -8.23 1.23
C ASP A 11 -9.14 -7.58 1.86
N GLY A 12 -9.94 -6.91 1.03
CA GLY A 12 -11.10 -6.14 1.45
C GLY A 12 -10.80 -4.73 1.96
N PHE A 13 -9.58 -4.20 1.79
CA PHE A 13 -9.27 -2.80 2.11
C PHE A 13 -10.18 -1.81 1.35
N GLU A 14 -10.43 -0.64 1.95
CA GLU A 14 -11.17 0.45 1.30
C GLU A 14 -10.25 1.25 0.37
N GLU A 15 -10.63 1.32 -0.90
CA GLU A 15 -9.78 1.82 -1.97
C GLU A 15 -9.46 3.31 -1.87
N ILE A 16 -10.45 4.13 -1.51
CA ILE A 16 -10.29 5.58 -1.40
C ILE A 16 -9.37 5.90 -0.22
N GLU A 17 -9.54 5.23 0.92
CA GLU A 17 -8.73 5.39 2.12
C GLU A 17 -7.26 5.01 1.88
N ALA A 18 -7.01 3.93 1.12
CA ALA A 18 -5.65 3.51 0.80
C ALA A 18 -5.00 4.39 -0.29
N ILE A 19 -5.65 4.54 -1.44
CA ILE A 19 -5.04 5.20 -2.61
C ILE A 19 -4.86 6.70 -2.37
N THR A 20 -5.81 7.36 -1.69
CA THR A 20 -5.70 8.79 -1.38
C THR A 20 -4.54 9.07 -0.44
N VAL A 21 -4.34 8.23 0.57
CA VAL A 21 -3.21 8.37 1.52
C VAL A 21 -1.89 8.12 0.80
N ILE A 22 -1.78 7.07 -0.01
CA ILE A 22 -0.59 6.76 -0.80
C ILE A 22 -0.23 7.93 -1.74
N ASP A 23 -1.20 8.45 -2.50
CA ASP A 23 -0.98 9.56 -3.44
C ASP A 23 -0.57 10.85 -2.71
N THR A 24 -1.27 11.19 -1.62
CA THR A 24 -0.98 12.40 -0.83
C THR A 24 0.44 12.36 -0.26
N LEU A 25 0.84 11.23 0.33
CA LEU A 25 2.17 11.09 0.92
C LEU A 25 3.27 11.07 -0.14
N ARG A 26 3.03 10.48 -1.32
CA ARG A 26 3.98 10.53 -2.45
C ARG A 26 4.18 11.97 -2.95
N ARG A 27 3.10 12.76 -3.07
CA ARG A 27 3.17 14.19 -3.43
C ARG A 27 3.91 15.02 -2.38
N ALA A 28 3.87 14.61 -1.12
CA ALA A 28 4.62 15.22 -0.02
C ALA A 28 6.08 14.74 0.07
N GLU A 29 6.58 14.02 -0.93
CA GLU A 29 7.95 13.46 -1.00
C GLU A 29 8.30 12.51 0.15
N VAL A 30 7.30 11.85 0.74
CA VAL A 30 7.51 10.75 1.69
C VAL A 30 7.94 9.51 0.91
N GLU A 31 8.96 8.83 1.41
CA GLU A 31 9.36 7.52 0.90
C GLU A 31 8.37 6.47 1.42
N ILE A 32 7.60 5.87 0.51
CA ILE A 32 6.55 4.90 0.84
C ILE A 32 6.90 3.54 0.25
N THR A 33 6.70 2.51 1.07
CA THR A 33 6.57 1.13 0.59
C THR A 33 5.12 0.68 0.82
N VAL A 34 4.45 0.29 -0.25
CA VAL A 34 3.14 -0.37 -0.18
C VAL A 34 3.39 -1.87 -0.06
N CYS A 35 2.97 -2.47 1.06
CA CYS A 35 3.08 -3.89 1.30
C CYS A 35 1.70 -4.52 1.24
N GLY A 36 1.56 -5.62 0.51
CA GLY A 36 0.42 -6.50 0.71
C GLY A 36 0.66 -7.37 1.94
N LEU A 37 -0.39 -7.70 2.69
CA LEU A 37 -0.27 -8.49 3.91
C LEU A 37 0.26 -9.91 3.61
N ASP A 38 -0.40 -10.60 2.68
CA ASP A 38 -0.11 -12.00 2.32
C ASP A 38 0.29 -12.18 0.83
N THR A 39 -0.08 -11.24 -0.05
CA THR A 39 0.13 -11.29 -1.51
C THR A 39 0.43 -9.91 -2.05
N LYS A 40 1.14 -9.81 -3.18
CA LYS A 40 1.31 -8.52 -3.87
C LYS A 40 0.03 -8.06 -4.57
N GLU A 41 -0.81 -8.96 -5.04
CA GLU A 41 -2.09 -8.62 -5.70
C GLU A 41 -3.21 -8.63 -4.67
N VAL A 42 -3.49 -7.48 -4.05
CA VAL A 42 -4.49 -7.36 -2.97
C VAL A 42 -5.81 -6.86 -3.56
N LYS A 43 -6.91 -7.56 -3.28
CA LYS A 43 -8.23 -7.16 -3.77
C LYS A 43 -8.93 -6.24 -2.78
N GLY A 44 -9.35 -5.06 -3.23
CA GLY A 44 -10.13 -4.11 -2.44
C GLY A 44 -11.60 -4.50 -2.27
N SER A 45 -12.31 -3.74 -1.43
CA SER A 45 -13.72 -3.96 -1.06
C SER A 45 -14.71 -3.82 -2.23
N ARG A 46 -14.28 -3.24 -3.35
CA ARG A 46 -15.02 -3.01 -4.60
C ARG A 46 -14.35 -3.67 -5.80
N ASP A 47 -13.64 -4.77 -5.56
CA ASP A 47 -13.02 -5.63 -6.56
C ASP A 47 -11.91 -4.95 -7.40
N VAL A 48 -11.36 -3.83 -6.93
CA VAL A 48 -10.14 -3.23 -7.50
C VAL A 48 -8.93 -4.01 -6.99
N ILE A 49 -8.09 -4.49 -7.90
CA ILE A 49 -6.84 -5.16 -7.54
C ILE A 49 -5.71 -4.12 -7.53
N VAL A 50 -5.01 -4.02 -6.40
CA VAL A 50 -3.79 -3.20 -6.27
C VAL A 50 -2.59 -4.12 -6.17
N VAL A 51 -1.60 -3.85 -7.01
CA VAL A 51 -0.29 -4.52 -6.96
C VAL A 51 0.62 -3.74 -6.02
N ALA A 52 0.90 -4.30 -4.86
CA ALA A 52 1.82 -3.78 -3.86
C ALA A 52 3.29 -3.96 -4.28
N ASP A 53 4.18 -3.17 -3.68
CA ASP A 53 5.61 -3.21 -3.97
C ASP A 53 6.23 -4.55 -3.49
N ARG A 54 5.83 -5.00 -2.28
CA ARG A 54 6.28 -6.26 -1.65
C ARG A 54 5.21 -6.89 -0.77
N ILE A 55 5.49 -8.09 -0.26
CA ILE A 55 4.69 -8.70 0.81
C ILE A 55 5.26 -8.25 2.15
N LEU A 56 4.43 -8.10 3.19
CA LEU A 56 4.88 -7.62 4.50
C LEU A 56 5.93 -8.55 5.13
N SER A 57 5.76 -9.86 4.98
CA SER A 57 6.67 -10.91 5.47
C SER A 57 7.84 -11.19 4.54
N ASP A 58 8.03 -10.40 3.49
CA ASP A 58 9.19 -10.51 2.65
C ASP A 58 10.39 -10.08 3.53
N ASP A 59 11.37 -10.96 3.77
CA ASP A 59 12.51 -10.71 4.67
C ASP A 59 13.76 -10.19 3.92
N GLU A 60 13.61 -9.86 2.62
CA GLU A 60 14.67 -9.29 1.77
C GLU A 60 14.93 -7.79 2.00
#